data_AF-A0A330LID1-F1
#
_entry.id   AF-A0A330LID1-F1
#
_cell.length_a   1.000
_cell.length_b   1.000
_cell.length_c   1.000
_cell.angle_alpha   90.00
_cell.angle_beta   90.00
_cell.angle_gamma   90.00
#
_symmetry.space_group_name_H-M   'P 1'
#
loop_
_entity.id
_entity.type
_entity.pdbx_description
1 polymer ?
#
loop_
_entity_poly.entity_id
_entity_poly.type
_entity_poly.pdbx_seq_one_letter_code
_entity_poly.pdbx_strand_id
1 'polypeptide(L)'
;MRALLLILTLILSFNSMARERVSARCENNATQVSEMDLMFFNTTKVIKLGECVGIELVKHSNMRELPQACSEVVEHNNNVFGSLSLSKKEALQIGLCLGVINYVYDRYHDETYRAERYNSYSSKRYNHIYQCEKGITAVSRLITTGSSLTSRNNIRDVLCIKTRY
;
A
#
# COMPACT_ATOMS: atom_id res chain seq x y z
N MET A 1 3.89 4.19 -47.63
CA MET A 1 2.63 4.04 -46.87
C MET A 1 2.45 2.66 -46.24
N ARG A 2 2.63 1.55 -46.98
CA ARG A 2 2.49 0.17 -46.43
C ARG A 2 3.45 -0.17 -45.27
N ALA A 3 4.71 0.28 -45.34
CA ALA A 3 5.68 0.05 -44.27
C ALA A 3 5.34 0.80 -42.97
N LEU A 4 4.71 1.96 -43.08
CA LEU A 4 4.35 2.80 -41.93
C LEU A 4 3.14 2.23 -41.17
N LEU A 5 2.18 1.63 -41.91
CA LEU A 5 1.08 0.86 -41.33
C LEU A 5 1.59 -0.41 -40.61
N LEU A 6 2.57 -1.12 -41.17
CA LEU A 6 3.19 -2.29 -40.54
C LEU A 6 3.88 -1.95 -39.22
N ILE A 7 4.62 -0.84 -39.19
CA ILE A 7 5.29 -0.36 -37.96
C ILE A 7 4.25 0.04 -36.90
N LEU A 8 3.17 0.72 -37.30
CA LEU A 8 2.09 1.10 -36.37
C LEU A 8 1.40 -0.13 -35.76
N THR A 9 1.13 -1.17 -36.56
CA THR A 9 0.54 -2.43 -36.07
C THR A 9 1.49 -3.21 -35.16
N LEU A 10 2.80 -3.12 -35.40
CA LEU A 10 3.80 -3.76 -34.54
C LEU A 10 3.88 -3.08 -33.18
N ILE A 11 3.83 -1.74 -33.13
CA ILE A 11 3.88 -0.99 -31.87
C ILE A 11 2.60 -1.22 -31.04
N LEU A 12 1.44 -1.36 -31.69
CA LEU A 12 0.17 -1.61 -31.01
C LEU A 12 0.08 -3.02 -30.40
N SER A 13 0.73 -4.03 -30.98
CA SER A 13 0.65 -5.42 -30.50
C SER A 13 1.46 -5.69 -29.22
N PHE A 14 2.53 -4.94 -28.94
CA PHE A 14 3.33 -5.09 -27.72
C PHE A 14 2.65 -4.52 -26.46
N ASN A 15 1.61 -3.69 -26.59
CA ASN A 15 0.93 -3.08 -25.45
C ASN A 15 -0.08 -4.02 -24.76
N SER A 16 -0.36 -5.20 -25.31
CA SER A 16 -1.40 -6.11 -24.81
C SER A 16 -0.92 -7.17 -23.81
N MET A 17 0.34 -7.07 -23.34
CA MET A 17 0.93 -8.02 -22.39
C MET A 17 1.28 -7.36 -21.05
N ALA A 18 0.30 -6.77 -20.38
CA ALA A 18 0.40 -6.45 -18.95
C ALA A 18 -0.79 -7.07 -18.22
N ARG A 19 -0.69 -8.37 -17.92
CA ARG A 19 -1.63 -9.06 -17.03
C ARG A 19 -0.95 -9.20 -15.68
N GLU A 20 -0.81 -8.09 -14.96
CA GLU A 20 -0.50 -8.16 -13.54
C GLU A 20 -1.66 -8.89 -12.87
N ARG A 21 -1.40 -10.13 -12.45
CA ARG A 21 -2.38 -10.89 -11.70
C ARG A 21 -2.41 -10.31 -10.29
N VAL A 22 -3.46 -9.53 -10.02
CA VAL A 22 -3.88 -9.23 -8.67
C VAL A 22 -3.97 -10.54 -7.89
N SER A 23 -3.47 -10.56 -6.66
CA SER A 23 -3.53 -11.74 -5.78
C SER A 23 -4.92 -12.38 -5.80
N ALA A 24 -4.99 -13.71 -5.84
CA ALA A 24 -6.25 -14.47 -5.84
C ALA A 24 -7.17 -14.08 -4.67
N ARG A 25 -6.62 -13.56 -3.57
CA ARG A 25 -7.40 -13.06 -2.41
C ARG A 25 -8.09 -11.73 -2.66
N CYS A 26 -7.63 -10.97 -3.65
CA CYS A 26 -8.19 -9.69 -4.05
C CYS A 26 -8.96 -9.77 -5.38
N GLU A 27 -9.06 -10.97 -5.97
CA GLU A 27 -9.66 -11.20 -7.29
C GLU A 27 -11.15 -10.78 -7.32
N ASN A 28 -11.90 -11.03 -6.25
CA ASN A 28 -13.29 -10.58 -6.12
C ASN A 28 -13.45 -9.05 -6.16
N ASN A 29 -12.47 -8.30 -5.65
CA ASN A 29 -12.48 -6.85 -5.72
C ASN A 29 -11.98 -6.38 -7.09
N ALA A 30 -11.06 -7.12 -7.70
CA ALA A 30 -10.49 -6.81 -9.01
C ALA A 30 -11.52 -6.98 -10.14
N THR A 31 -12.30 -8.07 -10.13
CA THR A 31 -13.37 -8.32 -11.11
C THR A 31 -14.42 -7.21 -11.08
N GLN A 32 -14.84 -6.81 -9.88
CA GLN A 32 -15.77 -5.69 -9.69
C GLN A 32 -15.25 -4.34 -10.19
N VAL A 33 -13.93 -4.14 -10.23
CA VAL A 33 -13.31 -2.91 -10.74
C VAL A 33 -13.08 -2.98 -12.25
N SER A 34 -12.74 -4.16 -12.78
CA SER A 34 -12.51 -4.36 -14.22
C SER A 34 -13.76 -4.22 -15.07
N GLU A 35 -14.94 -4.50 -14.51
CA GLU A 35 -16.23 -4.36 -15.18
C GLU A 35 -16.73 -2.89 -15.23
N MET A 36 -16.03 -1.95 -14.58
CA MET A 36 -16.44 -0.55 -14.56
C MET A 36 -15.78 0.26 -15.69
N ASP A 37 -16.63 0.88 -16.52
CA ASP A 37 -16.23 1.76 -17.60
C ASP A 37 -15.28 2.89 -17.14
N LEU A 38 -14.38 3.29 -18.04
CA LEU A 38 -13.33 4.28 -17.80
C LEU A 38 -13.86 5.67 -17.43
N MET A 39 -15.07 6.04 -17.89
CA MET A 39 -15.66 7.37 -17.65
C MET A 39 -16.30 7.57 -16.27
N PHE A 40 -16.71 6.50 -15.57
CA PHE A 40 -17.46 6.62 -14.29
C PHE A 40 -17.14 5.47 -13.33
N PHE A 41 -15.87 5.32 -12.98
CA PHE A 41 -15.50 4.29 -11.99
C PHE A 41 -15.82 4.74 -10.57
N ASN A 42 -16.23 3.78 -9.74
CA ASN A 42 -16.48 4.05 -8.32
C ASN A 42 -15.14 4.10 -7.57
N THR A 43 -14.69 5.31 -7.24
CA THR A 43 -13.43 5.57 -6.51
C THR A 43 -13.32 4.75 -5.23
N THR A 44 -14.41 4.59 -4.48
CA THR A 44 -14.44 3.78 -3.25
C THR A 44 -14.14 2.30 -3.52
N LYS A 45 -14.65 1.72 -4.62
CA LYS A 45 -14.32 0.33 -4.99
C LYS A 45 -12.86 0.17 -5.35
N VAL A 46 -12.28 1.15 -6.04
CA VAL A 46 -10.86 1.12 -6.41
C VAL A 46 -9.96 1.29 -5.19
N ILE A 47 -10.31 2.16 -4.24
CA ILE A 47 -9.63 2.28 -2.96
C ILE A 47 -9.67 0.95 -2.20
N LYS A 48 -10.83 0.29 -2.09
CA LYS A 48 -10.94 -1.03 -1.44
C LYS A 48 -10.12 -2.12 -2.12
N LEU A 49 -10.02 -2.09 -3.45
CA LEU A 49 -9.10 -2.97 -4.17
C LEU A 49 -7.65 -2.66 -3.79
N GLY A 50 -7.27 -1.38 -3.77
CA GLY A 50 -5.96 -0.92 -3.33
C GLY A 50 -5.63 -1.38 -1.92
N GLU A 51 -6.57 -1.27 -0.97
CA GLU A 51 -6.39 -1.74 0.40
C GLU A 51 -6.04 -3.23 0.44
N CYS A 52 -6.81 -4.06 -0.28
CA CYS A 52 -6.54 -5.50 -0.38
C CYS A 52 -5.15 -5.77 -0.97
N VAL A 53 -4.80 -5.08 -2.06
CA VAL A 53 -3.49 -5.21 -2.71
C VAL A 53 -2.37 -4.81 -1.75
N GLY A 54 -2.51 -3.69 -1.04
CA GLY A 54 -1.53 -3.23 -0.05
C GLY A 54 -1.31 -4.23 1.08
N ILE A 55 -2.40 -4.81 1.61
CA ILE A 55 -2.35 -5.87 2.63
C ILE A 55 -1.57 -7.09 2.11
N GLU A 56 -1.80 -7.51 0.88
CA GLU A 56 -1.11 -8.67 0.32
C GLU A 56 0.35 -8.36 -0.01
N LEU A 57 0.67 -7.18 -0.53
CA LEU A 57 2.04 -6.78 -0.81
C LEU A 57 2.88 -6.70 0.47
N VAL A 58 2.33 -6.16 1.57
CA VAL A 58 3.08 -6.06 2.84
C VAL A 58 3.33 -7.43 3.47
N LYS A 59 2.41 -8.40 3.29
CA LYS A 59 2.63 -9.79 3.70
C LYS A 59 3.78 -10.45 2.93
N HIS A 60 3.97 -10.08 1.66
CA HIS A 60 5.02 -10.63 0.79
C HIS A 60 6.29 -9.75 0.71
N SER A 61 6.38 -8.69 1.53
CA SER A 61 7.53 -7.76 1.58
C SER A 61 7.89 -7.11 0.24
N ASN A 62 6.90 -6.77 -0.58
CA ASN A 62 7.12 -6.04 -1.85
C ASN A 62 6.54 -4.62 -1.78
N MET A 63 7.29 -3.66 -1.19
CA MET A 63 6.75 -2.36 -0.78
C MET A 63 7.56 -1.14 -1.26
N ARG A 64 8.36 -1.27 -2.32
CA ARG A 64 9.24 -0.18 -2.81
C ARG A 64 8.48 1.09 -3.18
N GLU A 65 7.26 0.95 -3.69
CA GLU A 65 6.42 2.05 -4.15
C GLU A 65 5.49 2.61 -3.07
N LEU A 66 5.55 2.07 -1.83
CA LEU A 66 4.68 2.51 -0.74
C LEU A 66 4.78 4.01 -0.42
N PRO A 67 5.97 4.64 -0.37
CA PRO A 67 6.05 6.09 -0.13
C PRO A 67 5.32 6.92 -1.19
N GLN A 68 5.45 6.52 -2.46
CA GLN A 68 4.77 7.18 -3.58
C GLN A 68 3.25 6.93 -3.50
N ALA A 69 2.83 5.72 -3.15
CA ALA A 69 1.41 5.45 -2.95
C ALA A 69 0.83 6.30 -1.80
N CYS A 70 1.61 6.53 -0.74
CA CYS A 70 1.21 7.36 0.39
C CYS A 70 1.21 8.86 0.09
N SER A 71 2.02 9.37 -0.85
CA SER A 71 1.96 10.79 -1.24
C SER A 71 0.61 11.15 -1.87
N GLU A 72 -0.01 10.21 -2.59
CA GLU A 72 -1.35 10.40 -3.15
C GLU A 72 -2.42 10.64 -2.08
N VAL A 73 -2.24 10.09 -0.87
CA VAL A 73 -3.14 10.34 0.26
C VAL A 73 -3.07 11.80 0.71
N VAL A 74 -1.87 12.37 0.75
CA VAL A 74 -1.65 13.79 1.12
C VAL A 74 -2.18 14.69 0.02
N GLU A 75 -1.89 14.38 -1.25
CA GLU A 75 -2.41 15.12 -2.39
C GLU A 75 -3.93 15.14 -2.38
N HIS A 76 -4.57 13.98 -2.24
CA HIS A 76 -6.02 13.87 -2.16
C HIS A 76 -6.61 14.65 -0.98
N ASN A 77 -6.01 14.57 0.20
CA ASN A 77 -6.48 15.29 1.39
C ASN A 77 -6.39 16.82 1.23
N ASN A 78 -5.45 17.30 0.41
CA ASN A 78 -5.27 18.73 0.12
C ASN A 78 -6.06 19.19 -1.11
N ASN A 79 -6.69 18.28 -1.86
CA ASN A 79 -7.34 18.61 -3.12
C ASN A 79 -8.76 19.16 -2.89
N VAL A 80 -9.03 20.37 -3.38
CA VAL A 80 -10.29 21.11 -3.17
C VAL A 80 -11.51 20.41 -3.78
N PHE A 81 -11.30 19.63 -4.85
CA PHE A 81 -12.37 18.90 -5.55
C PHE A 81 -12.57 17.46 -5.04
N GLY A 82 -11.82 17.03 -4.02
CA GLY A 82 -11.99 15.73 -3.36
C GLY A 82 -11.93 14.53 -4.32
N SER A 83 -12.89 13.61 -4.19
CA SER A 83 -12.90 12.31 -4.89
C SER A 83 -13.25 12.37 -6.37
N LEU A 84 -13.73 13.51 -6.86
CA LEU A 84 -14.09 13.72 -8.27
C LEU A 84 -12.86 13.96 -9.16
N SER A 85 -11.71 14.28 -8.58
CA SER A 85 -10.45 14.52 -9.29
C SER A 85 -9.53 13.30 -9.32
N LEU A 86 -9.87 12.21 -8.61
CA LEU A 86 -8.97 11.05 -8.50
C LEU A 86 -8.97 10.23 -9.80
N SER A 87 -7.79 9.87 -10.28
CA SER A 87 -7.63 8.83 -11.30
C SER A 87 -7.78 7.41 -10.70
N LYS A 88 -8.06 6.39 -11.54
CA LYS A 88 -8.10 4.98 -11.09
C LYS A 88 -6.78 4.59 -10.40
N LYS A 89 -5.66 5.12 -10.90
CA LYS A 89 -4.32 4.86 -10.36
C LYS A 89 -4.16 5.48 -8.97
N GLU A 90 -4.49 6.76 -8.82
CA GLU A 90 -4.39 7.46 -7.52
C GLU A 90 -5.32 6.81 -6.48
N ALA A 91 -6.56 6.48 -6.86
CA ALA A 91 -7.48 5.78 -5.98
C ALA A 91 -6.91 4.43 -5.50
N LEU A 92 -6.25 3.69 -6.38
CA LEU A 92 -5.59 2.43 -6.04
C LEU A 92 -4.40 2.66 -5.09
N GLN A 93 -3.59 3.68 -5.36
CA GLN A 93 -2.43 4.07 -4.54
C GLN A 93 -2.83 4.52 -3.14
N ILE A 94 -3.89 5.33 -3.02
CA ILE A 94 -4.50 5.72 -1.74
C ILE A 94 -4.89 4.46 -0.96
N GLY A 95 -5.65 3.57 -1.61
CA GLY A 95 -6.05 2.31 -1.00
C GLY A 95 -4.86 1.48 -0.53
N LEU A 96 -3.82 1.36 -1.38
CA LEU A 96 -2.60 0.61 -1.06
C LEU A 96 -1.95 1.14 0.22
N CYS A 97 -1.74 2.46 0.32
CA CYS A 97 -1.15 3.06 1.52
C CYS A 97 -2.00 2.79 2.77
N LEU A 98 -3.32 3.02 2.69
CA LEU A 98 -4.23 2.82 3.82
C LEU A 98 -4.31 1.36 4.27
N GLY A 99 -4.39 0.42 3.32
CA GLY A 99 -4.43 -1.02 3.61
C GLY A 99 -3.18 -1.49 4.36
N VAL A 100 -2.02 -0.95 4.04
CA VAL A 100 -0.76 -1.27 4.72
C VAL A 100 -0.73 -0.72 6.13
N ILE A 101 -1.08 0.55 6.31
CA ILE A 101 -1.12 1.20 7.62
C ILE A 101 -2.09 0.45 8.53
N ASN A 102 -3.30 0.17 8.05
CA ASN A 102 -4.33 -0.54 8.81
C ASN A 102 -3.88 -1.96 9.15
N TYR A 103 -3.30 -2.69 8.20
CA TYR A 103 -2.77 -4.02 8.47
C TYR A 103 -1.69 -4.03 9.55
N VAL A 104 -0.75 -3.09 9.50
CA VAL A 104 0.32 -3.00 10.50
C VAL A 104 -0.27 -2.65 11.86
N TYR A 105 -1.17 -1.68 11.92
CA TYR A 105 -1.86 -1.31 13.15
C TYR A 105 -2.61 -2.51 13.74
N ASP A 106 -3.50 -3.14 12.98
CA ASP A 106 -4.34 -4.26 13.45
C ASP A 106 -3.51 -5.49 13.85
N ARG A 107 -2.37 -5.72 13.19
CA ARG A 107 -1.52 -6.87 13.47
C ARG A 107 -0.61 -6.67 14.68
N TYR A 108 -0.07 -5.47 14.85
CA TYR A 108 1.04 -5.22 15.78
C TYR A 108 0.67 -4.32 16.95
N HIS A 109 -0.34 -3.48 16.85
CA HIS A 109 -0.72 -2.61 17.96
C HIS A 109 -1.09 -3.46 19.18
N ASP A 110 -0.54 -3.09 20.34
CA ASP A 110 -0.65 -3.81 21.61
C ASP A 110 -0.06 -5.24 21.60
N GLU A 111 0.65 -5.65 20.55
CA GLU A 111 1.41 -6.90 20.55
C GLU A 111 2.63 -6.78 21.45
N THR A 112 2.83 -7.75 22.34
CA THR A 112 4.00 -7.80 23.21
C THR A 112 5.27 -8.00 22.40
N TYR A 113 6.23 -7.09 22.58
CA TYR A 113 7.54 -7.20 21.99
C TYR A 113 8.34 -8.33 22.66
N ARG A 114 8.64 -9.38 21.91
CA ARG A 114 9.58 -10.43 22.31
C ARG A 114 10.95 -10.14 21.70
N ALA A 115 11.88 -9.63 22.50
CA ALA A 115 13.28 -9.56 22.08
C ALA A 115 13.81 -10.98 21.83
N GLU A 116 14.47 -11.20 20.69
CA GLU A 116 15.06 -12.49 20.39
C GLU A 116 16.17 -12.87 21.38
N ARG A 117 16.29 -14.18 21.60
CA ARG A 117 16.86 -14.91 22.74
C ARG A 117 18.32 -14.65 23.16
N TYR A 118 19.06 -13.74 22.54
CA TYR A 118 20.53 -13.74 22.64
C TYR A 118 21.16 -12.47 23.21
N ASN A 119 20.48 -11.72 24.09
CA ASN A 119 21.14 -10.68 24.85
C ASN A 119 20.64 -10.58 26.29
N SER A 120 21.50 -11.08 27.19
CA SER A 120 21.57 -10.76 28.61
C SER A 120 20.42 -11.23 29.51
N TYR A 121 20.79 -11.91 30.58
CA TYR A 121 19.98 -12.31 31.74
C TYR A 121 19.19 -11.13 32.37
N SER A 122 19.46 -9.89 31.96
CA SER A 122 18.80 -8.63 32.36
C SER A 122 17.65 -8.16 31.44
N SER A 123 17.52 -8.69 30.22
CA SER A 123 16.49 -8.25 29.24
C SER A 123 15.13 -8.95 29.40
N LYS A 124 15.03 -9.94 30.30
CA LYS A 124 13.85 -10.80 30.51
C LYS A 124 12.61 -10.12 31.08
N ARG A 125 12.59 -8.80 31.29
CA ARG A 125 11.51 -8.17 32.05
C ARG A 125 11.26 -6.70 31.71
N TYR A 126 11.31 -6.35 30.43
CA TYR A 126 10.66 -5.13 30.01
C TYR A 126 9.47 -5.50 29.13
N ASN A 127 8.30 -5.51 29.76
CA ASN A 127 6.97 -5.52 29.18
C ASN A 127 6.88 -4.36 28.18
N HIS A 128 7.31 -4.58 26.94
CA HIS A 128 7.10 -3.60 25.88
C HIS A 128 5.95 -4.06 25.02
N ILE A 129 5.10 -3.13 24.65
CA ILE A 129 4.06 -3.30 23.63
C ILE A 129 4.37 -2.37 22.47
N TYR A 130 3.97 -2.79 21.27
CA TYR A 130 4.01 -1.91 20.12
C TYR A 130 2.84 -0.92 20.19
N GLN A 131 3.15 0.37 20.14
CA GLN A 131 2.19 1.45 19.99
C GLN A 131 2.33 1.98 18.56
N CYS A 132 1.36 1.66 17.72
CA CYS A 132 1.39 1.96 16.30
C CYS A 132 0.55 3.19 15.98
N GLU A 133 0.97 3.98 15.01
CA GLU A 133 0.21 5.12 14.52
C GLU A 133 -0.66 4.75 13.32
N LYS A 134 -1.74 5.52 13.12
CA LYS A 134 -2.65 5.43 11.97
C LYS A 134 -3.01 6.82 11.43
N GLY A 135 -3.72 6.87 10.31
CA GLY A 135 -4.16 8.12 9.71
C GLY A 135 -3.00 8.95 9.13
N ILE A 136 -3.18 10.27 9.06
CA ILE A 136 -2.26 11.15 8.33
C ILE A 136 -0.84 11.18 8.92
N THR A 137 -0.70 10.97 10.23
CA THR A 137 0.62 10.90 10.89
C THR A 137 1.42 9.69 10.39
N ALA A 138 0.78 8.52 10.29
CA ALA A 138 1.37 7.31 9.73
C ALA A 138 1.76 7.50 8.26
N VAL A 139 0.88 8.14 7.46
CA VAL A 139 1.16 8.49 6.06
C VAL A 139 2.42 9.33 5.94
N SER A 140 2.54 10.40 6.74
CA SER A 140 3.69 11.31 6.72
C SER A 140 5.00 10.60 7.08
N ARG A 141 4.97 9.70 8.07
CA ARG A 141 6.15 8.89 8.45
C ARG A 141 6.63 7.99 7.31
N LEU A 142 5.69 7.33 6.61
CA LEU A 142 6.03 6.44 5.49
C LEU A 142 6.62 7.22 4.31
N ILE A 143 6.06 8.40 3.99
CA ILE A 143 6.59 9.28 2.94
C ILE A 143 8.03 9.71 3.29
N THR A 144 8.25 10.19 4.51
CA THR A 144 9.55 10.72 4.95
C THR A 144 10.64 9.65 4.97
N THR A 145 10.26 8.39 5.23
CA THR A 145 11.18 7.25 5.27
C THR A 145 11.67 6.83 3.87
N GLY A 146 10.92 7.16 2.82
CA GLY A 146 11.31 6.93 1.43
C GLY A 146 11.53 5.45 1.09
N SER A 147 12.46 5.17 0.17
CA SER A 147 12.65 3.84 -0.43
C SER A 147 13.22 2.76 0.52
N SER A 148 13.44 3.07 1.80
CA SER A 148 13.91 2.11 2.81
C SER A 148 12.82 1.16 3.32
N LEU A 149 11.57 1.36 2.89
CA LEU A 149 10.41 0.50 3.17
C LEU A 149 10.43 -0.78 2.31
N THR A 150 11.43 -1.64 2.53
CA THR A 150 11.62 -2.87 1.75
C THR A 150 11.02 -4.12 2.40
N SER A 151 10.65 -4.05 3.69
CA SER A 151 10.12 -5.20 4.43
C SER A 151 9.00 -4.80 5.37
N ARG A 152 8.13 -5.77 5.70
CA ARG A 152 7.09 -5.61 6.72
C ARG A 152 7.64 -5.14 8.07
N ASN A 153 8.81 -5.64 8.46
CA ASN A 153 9.43 -5.27 9.74
C ASN A 153 9.88 -3.81 9.72
N ASN A 154 10.47 -3.33 8.62
CA ASN A 154 10.87 -1.93 8.48
C ASN A 154 9.64 -1.02 8.56
N ILE A 155 8.55 -1.38 7.86
CA ILE A 155 7.30 -0.62 7.88
C ILE A 155 6.72 -0.59 9.30
N ARG A 156 6.68 -1.73 10.00
CA ARG A 156 6.27 -1.79 11.40
C ARG A 156 7.14 -0.88 12.26
N ASP A 157 8.45 -0.92 12.12
CA ASP A 157 9.37 -0.15 12.98
C ASP A 157 9.29 1.36 12.71
N VAL A 158 8.83 1.77 11.52
CA VAL A 158 8.51 3.17 11.17
C VAL A 158 7.18 3.61 11.80
N LEU A 159 6.17 2.73 11.74
CA LEU A 159 4.82 3.02 12.19
C LEU A 159 4.61 2.82 13.69
N CYS A 160 5.43 2.01 14.35
CA CYS A 160 5.23 1.59 15.71
C CYS A 160 6.45 1.90 16.59
N ILE A 161 6.19 2.44 17.77
CA ILE A 161 7.18 2.61 18.83
C ILE A 161 7.01 1.53 19.90
N LYS A 162 8.10 1.20 20.59
CA LYS A 162 8.07 0.25 21.71
C LYS A 162 7.86 1.04 23.00
N THR A 163 6.75 0.79 23.68
CA THR A 163 6.38 1.49 24.92
C THR A 163 6.35 0.49 26.06
N ARG A 164 6.88 0.89 27.23
CA ARG A 164 6.80 0.07 28.45
C ARG A 164 5.39 0.10 29.01
N TYR A 165 4.91 -1.03 29.51
CA TYR A 165 3.63 -1.17 30.21
C TYR A 165 3.78 -1.93 31.54
#